data_AF-A0A924Y428-F1
#
_entry.id   AF-A0A924Y428-F1
#
_cell.length_a   1.000
_cell.length_b   1.000
_cell.length_c   1.000
_cell.angle_alpha   90.00
_cell.angle_beta   90.00
_cell.angle_gamma   90.00
#
_symmetry.space_group_name_H-M   'P 1'
#
loop_
_entity.id
_entity.type
_entity.pdbx_description
1 polymer ?
#
loop_
_entity_poly.entity_id
_entity_poly.type
_entity_poly.pdbx_seq_one_letter_code
_entity_poly.pdbx_strand_id
1 'polypeptide(L)'
;MRTNHFALSTLSALALLGVIAAVTALPSPARQDETPVPSASDTPAPGTGAVSPVRAKLREVFGLQKAGREKEAAALLKTIDPNTLEPQDAARRHQYSLTAALRLGDRAWLDELNNDPERAKLAVDLLLLTAMRFLKSSDYAECRALLERVKNPEDLEEVPRRRYLELYARLEQLTGNPERERVYVAKIVDFASK
;
A
#
# COMPACT_ATOMS: atom_id res chain seq x y z
N MET A 1 -45.41 8.88 -48.75
CA MET A 1 -44.43 7.84 -48.39
C MET A 1 -43.07 8.49 -48.20
N ARG A 2 -42.51 8.34 -47.00
CA ARG A 2 -41.08 8.40 -46.62
C ARG A 2 -40.28 9.68 -46.91
N THR A 3 -40.28 10.56 -45.91
CA THR A 3 -39.08 11.28 -45.45
C THR A 3 -37.98 10.29 -45.10
N ASN A 4 -36.76 10.47 -45.63
CA ASN A 4 -35.56 9.83 -45.11
C ASN A 4 -34.42 10.85 -45.03
N HIS A 5 -33.99 11.08 -43.80
CA HIS A 5 -32.84 11.85 -43.40
C HIS A 5 -31.56 11.23 -43.95
N PHE A 6 -30.75 12.05 -44.63
CA PHE A 6 -29.34 11.74 -44.88
C PHE A 6 -28.48 12.36 -43.77
N ALA A 7 -27.47 11.57 -43.39
CA ALA A 7 -26.57 11.73 -42.26
C ALA A 7 -25.38 12.66 -42.57
N LEU A 8 -24.43 12.65 -41.61
CA LEU A 8 -23.06 13.18 -41.65
C LEU A 8 -22.96 14.70 -41.41
N SER A 9 -21.99 15.26 -40.69
CA SER A 9 -20.85 14.74 -39.93
C SER A 9 -20.14 15.92 -39.25
N THR A 10 -19.38 15.60 -38.21
CA THR A 10 -18.08 16.20 -37.83
C THR A 10 -17.95 17.70 -37.53
N LEU A 11 -17.71 17.97 -36.24
CA LEU A 11 -16.54 18.68 -35.69
C LEU A 11 -15.85 19.70 -36.62
N SER A 12 -15.84 20.97 -36.19
CA SER A 12 -14.66 21.81 -36.28
C SER A 12 -14.63 22.82 -35.14
N ALA A 13 -13.44 22.95 -34.59
CA ALA A 13 -13.09 23.61 -33.36
C ALA A 13 -12.47 24.99 -33.62
N LEU A 14 -12.17 25.67 -32.50
CA LEU A 14 -11.33 26.87 -32.33
C LEU A 14 -11.91 28.20 -32.83
N ALA A 15 -11.97 29.21 -31.97
CA ALA A 15 -10.78 29.94 -31.53
C ALA A 15 -11.09 30.99 -30.45
N LEU A 16 -10.15 31.07 -29.49
CA LEU A 16 -9.61 32.26 -28.82
C LEU A 16 -10.52 33.42 -28.39
N LEU A 17 -10.53 33.67 -27.08
CA LEU A 17 -10.45 34.99 -26.39
C LEU A 17 -10.64 34.69 -24.90
N GLY A 18 -9.87 35.17 -23.92
CA GLY A 18 -8.74 36.06 -23.85
C GLY A 18 -8.23 36.02 -22.41
N VAL A 19 -6.97 36.38 -22.22
CA VAL A 19 -6.31 36.49 -20.91
C VAL A 19 -6.92 37.64 -20.12
N ILE A 20 -7.36 37.40 -18.88
CA ILE A 20 -7.46 38.45 -17.86
C ILE A 20 -6.80 37.91 -16.59
N ALA A 21 -5.60 38.42 -16.32
CA ALA A 21 -4.94 38.30 -15.04
C ALA A 21 -5.65 39.22 -14.04
N ALA A 22 -6.29 38.65 -13.03
CA ALA A 22 -6.75 39.37 -11.85
C ALA A 22 -6.05 38.76 -10.63
N VAL A 23 -4.89 39.33 -10.28
CA VAL A 23 -4.24 39.13 -8.99
C VAL A 23 -5.09 39.85 -7.95
N THR A 24 -5.97 39.11 -7.28
CA THR A 24 -6.60 39.59 -6.04
C THR A 24 -5.75 39.13 -4.87
N ALA A 25 -5.09 40.11 -4.24
CA ALA A 25 -4.36 39.97 -3.00
C ALA A 25 -5.24 39.31 -1.92
N LEU A 26 -4.79 38.18 -1.40
CA LEU A 26 -5.37 37.54 -0.22
C LEU A 26 -5.01 38.38 1.02
N PRO A 27 -5.98 38.67 1.91
CA PRO A 27 -5.70 39.34 3.17
C PRO A 27 -4.90 38.44 4.10
N SER A 28 -3.82 39.00 4.64
CA SER A 28 -2.96 38.42 5.66
C SER A 28 -3.78 38.04 6.90
N PRO A 29 -3.68 36.81 7.45
CA PRO A 29 -4.26 36.53 8.74
C PRO A 29 -3.52 37.36 9.81
N ALA A 30 -4.32 37.99 10.64
CA ALA A 30 -3.90 38.83 11.75
C ALA A 30 -3.00 38.08 12.73
N ARG A 31 -1.97 38.80 13.18
CA ARG A 31 -1.09 38.51 14.30
C ARG A 31 -1.91 38.04 15.50
N GLN A 32 -1.74 36.80 15.93
CA GLN A 32 -2.26 36.34 17.21
C GLN A 32 -1.32 36.82 18.31
N ASP A 33 -1.90 37.49 19.31
CA ASP A 33 -1.23 37.89 20.54
C ASP A 33 -0.57 36.67 21.20
N GLU A 34 0.73 36.77 21.41
CA GLU A 34 1.53 35.81 22.17
C GLU A 34 1.11 35.89 23.65
N THR A 35 0.21 35.02 24.08
CA THR A 35 0.12 34.66 25.51
C THR A 35 1.43 33.98 25.91
N PRO A 36 2.19 34.51 26.90
CA PRO A 36 3.44 33.90 27.31
C PRO A 36 3.12 32.59 28.03
N VAL A 37 3.29 31.46 27.33
CA VAL A 37 3.30 30.15 27.96
C VAL A 37 4.59 30.08 28.79
N PRO A 38 4.53 29.78 30.10
CA PRO A 38 5.73 29.68 30.91
C PRO A 38 6.63 28.61 30.30
N SER A 39 7.88 28.98 30.01
CA SER A 39 8.94 28.06 29.63
C SER A 39 9.03 26.99 30.72
N ALA A 40 8.44 25.83 30.44
CA ALA A 40 8.85 24.61 31.11
C ALA A 40 10.34 24.50 30.82
N SER A 41 11.15 24.63 31.88
CA SER A 41 12.56 24.31 31.82
C SER A 41 12.67 22.89 31.27
N ASP A 42 13.02 22.77 29.99
CA ASP A 42 13.45 21.53 29.37
C ASP A 42 14.68 21.07 30.14
N THR A 43 14.44 20.25 31.15
CA THR A 43 15.46 19.38 31.71
C THR A 43 15.87 18.49 30.54
N PRO A 44 17.11 18.58 30.04
CA PRO A 44 17.55 17.67 29.00
C PRO A 44 17.46 16.29 29.62
N ALA A 45 16.55 15.45 29.11
CA ALA A 45 16.61 14.03 29.38
C ALA A 45 18.05 13.57 29.06
N PRO A 46 18.74 12.85 29.95
CA PRO A 46 20.12 12.47 29.72
C PRO A 46 20.17 11.64 28.45
N GLY A 47 20.73 12.25 27.40
CA GLY A 47 20.99 11.63 26.12
C GLY A 47 22.14 10.63 26.24
N THR A 48 21.88 9.47 26.83
CA THR A 48 22.70 8.28 26.63
C THR A 48 22.18 7.54 25.41
N GLY A 49 22.25 8.22 24.26
CA GLY A 49 22.01 7.63 22.95
C GLY A 49 23.20 6.79 22.52
N ALA A 50 23.49 5.70 23.24
CA ALA A 50 24.35 4.66 22.70
C ALA A 50 23.69 4.19 21.39
N VAL A 51 24.31 4.52 20.25
CA VAL A 51 23.83 4.06 18.96
C VAL A 51 23.85 2.54 19.02
N SER A 52 22.66 1.92 19.05
CA SER A 52 22.55 0.46 19.04
C SER A 52 23.49 -0.10 17.95
N PRO A 53 24.31 -1.12 18.26
CA PRO A 53 25.32 -1.64 17.33
C PRO A 53 24.70 -2.04 15.97
N VAL A 54 23.44 -2.45 15.98
CA VAL A 54 22.63 -2.72 14.79
C VAL A 54 22.40 -1.46 13.95
N ARG A 55 22.02 -0.33 14.58
CA ARG A 55 21.80 0.94 13.88
C ARG A 55 23.09 1.48 13.26
N ALA A 56 24.24 1.24 13.91
CA ALA A 56 25.54 1.58 13.33
C ALA A 56 25.80 0.77 12.05
N LYS A 57 25.57 -0.55 12.08
CA LYS A 57 25.68 -1.41 10.89
C LYS A 57 24.73 -0.99 9.76
N LEU A 58 23.47 -0.67 10.06
CA LEU A 58 22.53 -0.20 9.04
C LEU A 58 22.93 1.15 8.42
N ARG A 59 23.55 2.04 9.21
CA ARG A 59 24.12 3.30 8.69
C ARG A 59 25.31 3.04 7.77
N GLU A 60 26.15 2.06 8.11
CA GLU A 60 27.28 1.63 7.27
C GLU A 60 26.79 1.03 5.95
N VAL A 61 25.78 0.15 5.97
CA VAL A 61 25.12 -0.38 4.77
C VAL A 61 24.67 0.76 3.85
N PHE A 62 24.01 1.78 4.40
CA PHE A 62 23.57 2.94 3.62
C PHE A 62 24.75 3.68 2.98
N GLY A 63 25.85 3.85 3.69
CA GLY A 63 27.09 4.42 3.15
C GLY A 63 27.65 3.60 1.98
N LEU A 64 27.71 2.27 2.13
CA LEU A 64 28.18 1.36 1.09
C LEU A 64 27.28 1.40 -0.16
N GLN A 65 25.95 1.45 0.03
CA GLN A 65 25.00 1.56 -1.09
C GLN A 65 25.09 2.90 -1.83
N LYS A 66 25.38 4.00 -1.12
CA LYS A 66 25.65 5.29 -1.75
C LYS A 66 26.96 5.30 -2.54
N ALA A 67 27.95 4.55 -2.08
CA ALA A 67 29.24 4.41 -2.74
C ALA A 67 29.25 3.41 -3.91
N GLY A 68 28.12 2.76 -4.23
CA GLY A 68 28.07 1.73 -5.28
C GLY A 68 28.82 0.45 -4.91
N ARG A 69 28.93 0.13 -3.62
CA ARG A 69 29.60 -1.07 -3.09
C ARG A 69 28.57 -2.10 -2.65
N GLU A 70 27.68 -2.51 -3.57
CA GLU A 70 26.52 -3.35 -3.27
C GLU A 70 26.90 -4.73 -2.74
N LYS A 71 28.00 -5.32 -3.22
CA LYS A 71 28.47 -6.64 -2.73
C LYS A 71 28.79 -6.61 -1.24
N GLU A 72 29.43 -5.53 -0.79
CA GLU A 72 29.80 -5.35 0.61
C GLU A 72 28.59 -4.98 1.46
N ALA A 73 27.71 -4.12 0.94
CA ALA A 73 26.44 -3.82 1.59
C ALA A 73 25.61 -5.10 1.79
N ALA A 74 25.55 -5.97 0.78
CA ALA A 74 24.85 -7.25 0.86
C ALA A 74 25.49 -8.21 1.87
N ALA A 75 26.82 -8.31 1.88
CA ALA A 75 27.54 -9.13 2.86
C ALA A 75 27.23 -8.67 4.29
N LEU A 76 27.28 -7.36 4.55
CA LEU A 76 26.96 -6.81 5.87
C LEU A 76 25.50 -7.05 6.27
N LEU A 77 24.54 -6.87 5.35
CA LEU A 77 23.11 -7.12 5.59
C LEU A 77 22.82 -8.58 5.94
N LYS A 78 23.50 -9.54 5.30
CA LYS A 78 23.36 -10.97 5.59
C LYS A 78 23.86 -11.35 6.99
N THR A 79 24.71 -10.54 7.63
CA THR A 79 25.14 -10.74 9.03
C THR A 79 24.14 -10.25 10.07
N ILE A 80 23.13 -9.48 9.67
CA ILE A 80 22.12 -8.92 10.58
C ILE A 80 20.95 -9.89 10.63
N ASP A 81 20.73 -10.50 11.79
CA ASP A 81 19.59 -11.38 12.05
C ASP A 81 18.29 -10.55 12.12
N PRO A 82 17.32 -10.77 11.20
CA PRO A 82 16.07 -10.02 11.19
C PRO A 82 15.22 -10.18 12.46
N ASN A 83 15.33 -11.31 13.17
CA ASN A 83 14.48 -11.62 14.32
C ASN A 83 14.88 -10.85 15.59
N THR A 84 16.06 -10.23 15.57
CA THR A 84 16.60 -9.47 16.71
C THR A 84 16.34 -7.97 16.59
N LEU A 85 15.60 -7.54 15.57
CA LEU A 85 15.43 -6.15 15.21
C LEU A 85 14.12 -5.58 15.72
N GLU A 86 14.19 -4.36 16.24
CA GLU A 86 13.01 -3.52 16.44
C GLU A 86 12.31 -3.27 15.09
N PRO A 87 10.96 -3.11 15.07
CA PRO A 87 10.19 -3.02 13.83
C PRO A 87 10.70 -1.97 12.83
N GLN A 88 11.16 -0.82 13.33
CA GLN A 88 11.70 0.26 12.48
C GLN A 88 13.03 -0.12 11.82
N ASP A 89 13.91 -0.82 12.54
CA ASP A 89 15.22 -1.24 12.03
C ASP A 89 15.08 -2.48 11.14
N ALA A 90 14.11 -3.35 11.41
CA ALA A 90 13.70 -4.45 10.53
C ALA A 90 13.20 -3.93 9.16
N ALA A 91 12.36 -2.90 9.17
CA ALA A 91 11.87 -2.26 7.95
C ALA A 91 13.02 -1.66 7.12
N ARG A 92 13.94 -0.93 7.76
CA ARG A 92 15.14 -0.37 7.10
C ARG A 92 16.04 -1.46 6.53
N ARG A 93 16.34 -2.50 7.31
CA ARG A 93 17.12 -3.65 6.84
C ARG A 93 16.49 -4.23 5.59
N HIS A 94 15.19 -4.49 5.60
CA HIS A 94 14.50 -5.07 4.45
C HIS A 94 14.60 -4.20 3.21
N GLN A 95 14.38 -2.89 3.34
CA GLN A 95 14.52 -1.93 2.23
C GLN A 95 15.94 -1.94 1.63
N TYR A 96 16.97 -1.95 2.49
CA TYR A 96 18.35 -2.05 2.03
C TYR A 96 18.66 -3.39 1.38
N SER A 97 18.16 -4.50 1.93
CA SER A 97 18.30 -5.84 1.35
C SER A 97 17.65 -5.94 -0.03
N LEU A 98 16.43 -5.42 -0.21
CA LEU A 98 15.78 -5.36 -1.52
C LEU A 98 16.62 -4.56 -2.52
N THR A 99 17.12 -3.40 -2.13
CA THR A 99 17.93 -2.54 -3.01
C THR A 99 19.22 -3.24 -3.42
N ALA A 100 19.92 -3.88 -2.47
CA ALA A 100 21.14 -4.61 -2.75
C ALA A 100 20.87 -5.82 -3.66
N ALA A 101 19.84 -6.61 -3.36
CA ALA A 101 19.47 -7.78 -4.15
C ALA A 101 19.08 -7.42 -5.59
N LEU A 102 18.31 -6.34 -5.79
CA LEU A 102 17.95 -5.82 -7.12
C LEU A 102 19.18 -5.39 -7.92
N ARG A 103 20.09 -4.63 -7.31
CA ARG A 103 21.30 -4.14 -7.99
C ARG A 103 22.29 -5.26 -8.31
N LEU A 104 22.33 -6.31 -7.49
CA LEU A 104 23.17 -7.49 -7.71
C LEU A 104 22.53 -8.53 -8.64
N GLY A 105 21.22 -8.41 -8.93
CA GLY A 105 20.48 -9.44 -9.67
C GLY A 105 20.31 -10.75 -8.88
N ASP A 106 20.39 -10.72 -7.55
CA ASP A 106 20.28 -11.89 -6.67
C ASP A 106 18.80 -12.30 -6.52
N ARG A 107 18.30 -13.05 -7.50
CA ARG A 107 16.89 -13.48 -7.56
C ARG A 107 16.50 -14.37 -6.38
N ALA A 108 17.38 -15.27 -5.96
CA ALA A 108 17.10 -16.16 -4.84
C ALA A 108 16.88 -15.37 -3.54
N TRP A 109 17.71 -14.34 -3.30
CA TRP A 109 17.55 -13.48 -2.14
C TRP A 109 16.30 -12.59 -2.23
N LEU A 110 15.93 -12.13 -3.42
CA LEU A 110 14.65 -11.42 -3.62
C LEU A 110 13.45 -12.30 -3.29
N ASP A 111 13.46 -13.56 -3.72
CA ASP A 111 12.39 -14.50 -3.42
C ASP A 111 12.31 -14.77 -1.91
N GLU A 112 13.45 -14.94 -1.23
CA GLU A 112 13.51 -15.06 0.24
C GLU A 112 12.94 -13.83 0.95
N LEU A 113 13.34 -12.62 0.53
CA LEU A 113 12.87 -11.36 1.12
C LEU A 113 11.38 -11.11 0.89
N ASN A 114 10.80 -11.70 -0.15
CA ASN A 114 9.37 -11.60 -0.48
C ASN A 114 8.55 -12.70 0.20
N ASN A 115 9.16 -13.83 0.56
CA ASN A 115 8.49 -14.97 1.21
C ASN A 115 8.33 -14.80 2.74
N ASP A 116 8.13 -13.56 3.21
CA ASP A 116 7.82 -13.27 4.61
C ASP A 116 6.32 -13.54 4.87
N PRO A 117 5.96 -14.59 5.63
CA PRO A 117 4.57 -14.99 5.82
C PRO A 117 3.74 -13.91 6.51
N GLU A 118 4.34 -13.12 7.42
CA GLU A 118 3.63 -12.06 8.12
C GLU A 118 3.31 -10.89 7.19
N ARG A 119 4.19 -10.58 6.23
CA ARG A 119 3.90 -9.60 5.19
C ARG A 119 2.87 -10.09 4.20
N ALA A 120 2.91 -11.37 3.85
CA ALA A 120 1.90 -11.98 2.98
C ALA A 120 0.51 -11.87 3.62
N LYS A 121 0.38 -12.14 4.93
CA LYS A 121 -0.86 -11.94 5.69
C LYS A 121 -1.33 -10.49 5.67
N LEU A 122 -0.46 -9.55 6.02
CA LEU A 122 -0.79 -8.12 6.01
C LEU A 122 -1.21 -7.64 4.61
N ALA A 123 -0.54 -8.11 3.55
CA ALA A 123 -0.89 -7.78 2.18
C ALA A 123 -2.28 -8.28 1.81
N VAL A 124 -2.65 -9.51 2.20
CA VAL A 124 -4.01 -10.04 2.02
C VAL A 124 -5.03 -9.18 2.77
N ASP A 125 -4.78 -8.84 4.04
CA ASP A 125 -5.71 -8.02 4.81
C ASP A 125 -5.94 -6.64 4.18
N LEU A 126 -4.87 -6.00 3.71
CA LEU A 126 -4.96 -4.72 2.99
C LEU A 126 -5.71 -4.86 1.66
N LEU A 127 -5.52 -5.95 0.93
CA LEU A 127 -6.28 -6.25 -0.29
C LEU A 127 -7.77 -6.37 0.02
N LEU A 128 -8.16 -7.15 1.05
CA LEU A 128 -9.55 -7.35 1.43
C LEU A 128 -10.21 -6.07 1.93
N LEU A 129 -9.50 -5.26 2.73
CA LEU A 129 -9.99 -3.95 3.18
C LEU A 129 -10.19 -2.99 2.00
N THR A 130 -9.29 -3.00 1.02
CA THR A 130 -9.40 -2.16 -0.17
C THR A 130 -10.52 -2.65 -1.09
N ALA A 131 -10.70 -3.96 -1.24
CA ALA A 131 -11.82 -4.55 -1.98
C ALA A 131 -13.16 -4.16 -1.36
N MET A 132 -13.27 -4.18 -0.02
CA MET A 132 -14.46 -3.69 0.68
C MET A 132 -14.75 -2.21 0.38
N ARG A 133 -13.71 -1.37 0.32
CA ARG A 133 -13.86 0.05 -0.04
C ARG A 133 -14.45 0.20 -1.45
N PHE A 134 -13.91 -0.52 -2.43
CA PHE A 134 -14.42 -0.49 -3.81
C PHE A 134 -15.85 -1.03 -3.92
N LEU A 135 -16.18 -2.08 -3.17
CA LEU A 135 -17.54 -2.60 -3.09
C LEU A 135 -18.53 -1.53 -2.58
N LYS A 136 -18.14 -0.76 -1.57
CA LYS A 136 -18.95 0.35 -1.00
C LYS A 136 -19.07 1.54 -1.95
N SER A 137 -18.09 1.77 -2.82
CA SER A 137 -18.14 2.83 -3.84
C SER A 137 -18.77 2.37 -5.15
N SER A 138 -19.37 1.17 -5.19
CA SER A 138 -19.95 0.55 -6.39
C SER A 138 -18.95 0.35 -7.55
N ASP A 139 -17.66 0.34 -7.27
CA ASP A 139 -16.62 0.02 -8.26
C ASP A 139 -16.37 -1.50 -8.24
N TYR A 140 -17.28 -2.23 -8.88
CA TYR A 140 -17.29 -3.69 -8.86
C TYR A 140 -16.15 -4.30 -9.68
N ALA A 141 -15.65 -3.59 -10.69
CA ALA A 141 -14.53 -4.05 -11.51
C ALA A 141 -13.24 -4.09 -10.70
N GLU A 142 -12.91 -3.00 -10.00
CA GLU A 142 -11.73 -2.95 -9.13
C GLU A 142 -11.87 -3.87 -7.91
N CYS A 143 -13.08 -3.97 -7.33
CA CYS A 143 -13.36 -4.93 -6.26
C CYS A 143 -13.01 -6.36 -6.71
N ARG A 144 -13.51 -6.79 -7.88
CA ARG A 144 -13.22 -8.12 -8.44
C ARG A 144 -11.73 -8.31 -8.69
N ALA A 145 -11.09 -7.35 -9.34
CA ALA A 145 -9.67 -7.42 -9.67
C ALA A 145 -8.78 -7.58 -8.42
N LEU A 146 -9.14 -6.94 -7.30
CA LEU A 146 -8.42 -7.12 -6.04
C LEU A 146 -8.66 -8.49 -5.42
N LEU A 147 -9.91 -8.99 -5.42
CA LEU A 147 -10.20 -10.31 -4.87
C LEU A 147 -9.52 -11.42 -5.68
N GLU A 148 -9.43 -11.29 -7.02
CA GLU A 148 -8.72 -12.24 -7.89
C GLU A 148 -7.20 -12.28 -7.68
N ARG A 149 -6.61 -11.29 -6.99
CA ARG A 149 -5.19 -11.34 -6.60
C ARG A 149 -4.91 -12.35 -5.49
N VAL A 150 -5.94 -12.77 -4.75
CA VAL A 150 -5.84 -13.82 -3.74
C VAL A 150 -5.85 -15.18 -4.45
N LYS A 151 -4.66 -15.73 -4.74
CA LYS A 151 -4.50 -16.96 -5.52
C LYS A 151 -5.04 -18.21 -4.83
N ASN A 152 -4.79 -18.34 -3.52
CA ASN A 152 -5.17 -19.50 -2.72
C ASN A 152 -6.06 -19.08 -1.53
N PRO A 153 -7.35 -18.79 -1.76
CA PRO A 153 -8.24 -18.35 -0.69
C PRO A 153 -8.54 -19.44 0.35
N GLU A 154 -8.34 -20.71 0.00
CA GLU A 154 -8.57 -21.85 0.90
C GLU A 154 -7.43 -22.04 1.93
N ASP A 155 -6.23 -21.50 1.63
CA ASP A 155 -5.06 -21.53 2.53
C ASP A 155 -5.07 -20.36 3.54
N LEU A 156 -6.04 -19.46 3.43
CA LEU A 156 -6.18 -18.33 4.34
C LEU A 156 -6.65 -18.78 5.73
N GLU A 157 -6.20 -18.05 6.75
CA GLU A 157 -6.73 -18.16 8.10
C GLU A 157 -8.25 -17.90 8.11
N GLU A 158 -8.94 -18.42 9.13
CA GLU A 158 -10.39 -18.38 9.26
C GLU A 158 -11.00 -16.99 9.01
N VAL A 159 -10.49 -15.96 9.69
CA VAL A 159 -11.06 -14.61 9.62
C VAL A 159 -10.89 -13.97 8.24
N PRO A 160 -9.67 -13.91 7.63
CA PRO A 160 -9.49 -13.46 6.26
C PRO A 160 -10.27 -14.27 5.23
N ARG A 161 -10.31 -15.60 5.38
CA ARG A 161 -11.05 -16.49 4.46
C ARG A 161 -12.53 -16.18 4.46
N ARG A 162 -13.14 -16.08 5.65
CA ARG A 162 -14.56 -15.73 5.78
C ARG A 162 -14.85 -14.37 5.16
N ARG A 163 -14.03 -13.36 5.44
CA ARG A 163 -14.17 -12.02 4.85
C ARG A 163 -14.06 -12.04 3.32
N TYR A 164 -13.11 -12.79 2.78
CA TYR A 164 -12.95 -12.98 1.33
C TYR A 164 -14.23 -13.57 0.71
N LEU A 165 -14.78 -14.62 1.30
CA LEU A 165 -16.01 -15.26 0.81
C LEU A 165 -17.21 -14.31 0.90
N GLU A 166 -17.37 -13.58 2.00
CA GLU A 166 -18.46 -12.61 2.19
C GLU A 166 -18.39 -11.47 1.15
N LEU A 167 -17.19 -10.95 0.88
CA LEU A 167 -16.98 -9.91 -0.14
C LEU A 167 -17.33 -10.41 -1.54
N TYR A 168 -16.91 -11.63 -1.89
CA TYR A 168 -17.26 -12.24 -3.18
C TYR A 168 -18.76 -12.48 -3.31
N ALA A 169 -19.40 -13.09 -2.30
CA ALA A 169 -20.84 -13.32 -2.30
C ALA A 169 -21.60 -12.00 -2.51
N ARG A 170 -21.22 -10.95 -1.78
CA ARG A 170 -21.86 -9.63 -1.91
C ARG A 170 -21.60 -8.98 -3.26
N LEU A 171 -20.40 -9.13 -3.83
CA LEU A 171 -20.06 -8.65 -5.16
C LEU A 171 -20.94 -9.32 -6.23
N GLU A 172 -21.07 -10.65 -6.19
CA GLU A 172 -21.89 -11.40 -7.14
C GLU A 172 -23.38 -11.06 -7.00
N GLN A 173 -23.86 -10.87 -5.76
CA GLN A 173 -25.21 -10.40 -5.50
C GLN A 173 -25.48 -9.03 -6.14
N LEU A 174 -24.57 -8.06 -5.94
CA LEU A 174 -24.72 -6.69 -6.46
C LEU A 174 -24.54 -6.59 -7.98
N THR A 175 -23.82 -7.53 -8.59
CA THR A 175 -23.60 -7.61 -10.04
C THR A 175 -24.63 -8.49 -10.76
N GLY A 176 -25.58 -9.09 -10.04
CA GLY A 176 -26.67 -9.86 -10.62
C GLY A 176 -26.29 -11.29 -11.05
N ASN A 177 -25.31 -11.90 -10.38
CA ASN A 177 -24.83 -13.27 -10.65
C ASN A 177 -25.24 -14.26 -9.54
N PRO A 178 -26.53 -14.64 -9.44
CA PRO A 178 -27.05 -15.43 -8.32
C PRO A 178 -26.45 -16.84 -8.24
N GLU A 179 -26.08 -17.44 -9.37
CA GLU A 179 -25.44 -18.77 -9.36
C GLU A 179 -24.05 -18.72 -8.70
N ARG A 180 -23.28 -17.66 -8.96
CA ARG A 180 -21.97 -17.47 -8.32
C ARG A 180 -22.12 -17.08 -6.86
N GLU A 181 -23.08 -16.21 -6.53
CA GLU A 181 -23.41 -15.85 -5.14
C GLU A 181 -23.65 -17.11 -4.29
N ARG A 182 -24.52 -18.02 -4.76
CA ARG A 182 -24.83 -19.28 -4.06
C ARG A 182 -23.59 -20.12 -3.76
N VAL A 183 -22.63 -20.19 -4.68
CA VAL A 183 -21.37 -20.93 -4.48
C VAL A 183 -20.59 -20.37 -3.29
N TYR A 184 -20.44 -19.04 -3.20
CA TYR A 184 -19.71 -18.43 -2.08
C TYR A 184 -20.51 -18.46 -0.77
N VAL A 185 -21.83 -18.31 -0.82
CA VAL A 185 -22.70 -18.47 0.35
C VAL A 185 -22.64 -19.89 0.91
N ALA A 186 -22.71 -20.92 0.05
CA ALA A 186 -22.57 -22.31 0.47
C ALA A 186 -21.24 -22.54 1.21
N LYS A 187 -20.13 -22.01 0.68
CA LYS A 187 -18.82 -22.06 1.35
C LYS A 187 -18.81 -21.40 2.73
N ILE A 188 -19.54 -20.28 2.90
CA ILE A 188 -19.66 -19.60 4.21
C ILE A 188 -20.47 -20.45 5.19
N VAL A 189 -21.57 -21.07 4.74
CA VAL A 189 -22.41 -21.93 5.58
C VAL A 189 -21.66 -23.19 6.00
N ASP A 190 -20.96 -23.82 5.07
CA ASP A 190 -20.11 -25.00 5.34
C ASP A 190 -18.99 -24.66 6.33
N PHE A 191 -18.49 -23.43 6.28
CA PHE A 191 -17.49 -22.91 7.22
C PHE A 191 -18.07 -22.71 8.63
N ALA A 192 -19.26 -22.13 8.75
CA ALA A 192 -19.90 -21.83 10.05
C ALA A 192 -20.49 -23.06 10.75
N SER A 193 -20.60 -24.21 10.07
CA SER A 193 -21.19 -25.45 10.58
C SER A 193 -20.16 -26.44 11.13
N LYS A 194 -18.87 -26.08 11.09
CA LYS A 194 -17.74 -26.86 11.64
C LYS A 194 -17.29 -26.25 12.96
#